data_AF-A0A410UUG5-F1
#
_entry.id   AF-A0A410UUG5-F1
#
_cell.length_a   1.000
_cell.length_b   1.000
_cell.length_c   1.000
_cell.angle_alpha   90.00
_cell.angle_beta   90.00
_cell.angle_gamma   90.00
#
_symmetry.space_group_name_H-M   'P 1'
#
loop_
_entity.id
_entity.type
_entity.pdbx_description
1 polymer ?
#
loop_
_entity_poly.entity_id
_entity_poly.type
_entity_poly.pdbx_seq_one_letter_code
_entity_poly.pdbx_strand_id
1 'polypeptide(L)'
;MNLTRTFHLLAAMLGASLCLYGGTAAAQSTAKLHNLSLPYLGWSYPTAPTTLETDLKFLADPATTAGWFLAHQFGLDDANGINKSGGYIGLQTNTLNINAKGVIFSIWDATVATPGPGATCQPFGGEGVGMQCYKAYPWVAGKTYRLRVVNERGSTFNGYIIDMSTTTPTATYIGQIQAPAGSVTFARGSVQWAEFYSQFPANCADYPYIKAQWSRPKGNDGAILAAQPTMQYAETPYCKNAAVFSSGADYIMEGGNPGASTRQHLTNSTNKYVNQATTNEACGGAGLKADTGTIAACTGLVRVPLAGGKVALQAENGNYLSCAGGGGSTVAASARTVSTNETFTETLASGKVSYKSSGGRYLTVASYGTLDLKCSAYFAGTTEKFTPFANKARTSTVTVSSENPVSSQTGIKAIDGSATGFPVDQTREWTTNGENVGAWIQLKWAVATPVKQVILYDRPNLYDQILGGTLLFSDGSSIPVGALPNDGSPLSINFTSKNVSWVKFRVDQATGWVGLAELEVF
;
A
#
# COMPACT_ATOMS: atom_id res chain seq x y z
N MET A 1 -25.74 -6.90 15.96
CA MET A 1 -26.35 -8.24 15.74
C MET A 1 -25.27 -9.27 16.01
N ASN A 2 -25.55 -10.17 16.95
CA ASN A 2 -24.63 -11.09 17.62
C ASN A 2 -23.84 -12.00 16.66
N LEU A 3 -22.53 -12.17 16.90
CA LEU A 3 -21.71 -13.24 16.36
C LEU A 3 -21.44 -14.28 17.46
N THR A 4 -22.40 -15.18 17.63
CA THR A 4 -22.18 -16.47 18.30
C THR A 4 -21.92 -17.55 17.24
N ARG A 5 -20.74 -18.16 17.33
CA ARG A 5 -20.36 -19.56 17.07
C ARG A 5 -20.81 -20.28 15.78
N THR A 6 -19.90 -21.14 15.34
CA THR A 6 -20.01 -22.33 14.46
C THR A 6 -19.94 -22.15 12.94
N PHE A 7 -18.79 -22.58 12.39
CA PHE A 7 -18.62 -23.15 11.06
C PHE A 7 -19.55 -24.37 10.90
N HIS A 8 -20.28 -24.48 9.77
CA HIS A 8 -20.38 -25.65 8.86
C HIS A 8 -21.27 -25.31 7.63
N LEU A 9 -20.71 -25.57 6.44
CA LEU A 9 -21.28 -25.88 5.11
C LEU A 9 -22.65 -25.33 4.60
N LEU A 10 -22.53 -24.67 3.43
CA LEU A 10 -23.29 -24.79 2.16
C LEU A 10 -24.80 -24.42 2.04
N ALA A 11 -25.04 -23.53 1.06
CA ALA A 11 -26.05 -23.57 -0.02
C ALA A 11 -27.35 -22.72 0.06
N ALA A 12 -27.48 -21.89 -1.00
CA ALA A 12 -28.69 -21.57 -1.80
C ALA A 12 -29.89 -20.86 -1.12
N MET A 13 -30.16 -19.57 -1.41
CA MET A 13 -30.84 -18.99 -2.59
C MET A 13 -32.39 -18.88 -2.45
N LEU A 14 -32.87 -17.67 -2.78
CA LEU A 14 -34.25 -17.25 -3.14
C LEU A 14 -35.30 -17.30 -2.01
N GLY A 15 -36.17 -16.31 -1.80
CA GLY A 15 -36.46 -15.09 -2.55
C GLY A 15 -37.96 -14.76 -2.45
N ALA A 16 -38.29 -13.46 -2.30
CA ALA A 16 -39.54 -12.79 -2.71
C ALA A 16 -40.88 -13.27 -2.07
N SER A 17 -41.92 -12.48 -1.83
CA SER A 17 -42.26 -11.04 -1.96
C SER A 17 -43.67 -10.89 -1.36
N LEU A 18 -44.04 -9.68 -0.91
CA LEU A 18 -45.22 -8.89 -1.36
C LEU A 18 -45.63 -7.89 -0.27
N CYS A 19 -45.60 -6.59 -0.64
CA CYS A 19 -46.80 -5.73 -0.65
C CYS A 19 -46.44 -4.37 -1.28
N LEU A 20 -47.16 -4.02 -2.35
CA LEU A 20 -47.23 -2.71 -3.02
C LEU A 20 -48.16 -1.79 -2.19
N TYR A 21 -48.18 -0.44 -2.22
CA TYR A 21 -48.14 0.55 -3.31
C TYR A 21 -47.97 1.98 -2.69
N GLY A 22 -47.45 2.96 -3.47
CA GLY A 22 -47.86 4.37 -3.32
C GLY A 22 -46.78 5.48 -3.33
N GLY A 23 -46.34 5.89 -4.53
CA GLY A 23 -45.78 7.18 -4.97
C GLY A 23 -45.20 8.24 -4.00
N THR A 24 -43.94 8.62 -4.22
CA THR A 24 -43.45 9.97 -4.64
C THR A 24 -41.92 9.94 -4.64
N ALA A 25 -41.29 10.63 -5.59
CA ALA A 25 -39.84 10.74 -5.64
C ALA A 25 -39.32 11.49 -4.40
N ALA A 26 -38.58 10.78 -3.56
CA ALA A 26 -37.59 11.37 -2.66
C ALA A 26 -36.28 10.63 -2.91
N ALA A 27 -35.42 11.23 -3.73
CA ALA A 27 -34.01 10.91 -3.72
C ALA A 27 -33.44 11.38 -2.37
N GLN A 28 -33.46 10.49 -1.38
CA GLN A 28 -32.55 10.54 -0.25
C GLN A 28 -32.17 9.08 0.03
N SER A 29 -31.06 8.64 -0.59
CA SER A 29 -30.35 7.47 -0.07
C SER A 29 -30.05 7.78 1.39
N THR A 30 -30.67 7.07 2.30
CA THR A 30 -30.23 7.10 3.69
C THR A 30 -28.79 6.63 3.70
N ALA A 31 -27.89 7.44 4.29
CA ALA A 31 -26.48 7.10 4.40
C ALA A 31 -26.36 5.71 5.04
N LYS A 32 -25.90 4.73 4.27
CA LYS A 32 -25.71 3.38 4.77
C LYS A 32 -24.43 3.40 5.58
N LEU A 33 -24.50 3.03 6.86
CA LEU A 33 -23.28 2.85 7.66
C LEU A 33 -22.45 1.74 7.02
N HIS A 34 -21.27 2.10 6.52
CA HIS A 34 -20.30 1.14 5.98
C HIS A 34 -19.32 0.78 7.08
N ASN A 35 -19.06 -0.51 7.29
CA ASN A 35 -17.95 -0.96 8.14
C ASN A 35 -16.70 -1.16 7.26
N LEU A 36 -15.58 -0.58 7.65
CA LEU A 36 -14.28 -0.91 7.05
C LEU A 36 -13.74 -2.17 7.73
N SER A 37 -14.11 -3.32 7.19
CA SER A 37 -13.43 -4.56 7.54
C SER A 37 -12.17 -4.66 6.70
N LEU A 38 -11.00 -4.51 7.34
CA LEU A 38 -9.77 -4.92 6.69
C LEU A 38 -9.72 -6.45 6.58
N PRO A 39 -8.97 -7.00 5.61
CA PRO A 39 -8.90 -8.43 5.42
C PRO A 39 -8.04 -9.05 6.54
N TYR A 40 -8.39 -10.26 6.95
CA TYR A 40 -7.65 -10.98 7.97
C TYR A 40 -6.71 -11.99 7.30
N LEU A 41 -5.51 -12.15 7.87
CA LEU A 41 -4.56 -13.20 7.51
C LEU A 41 -4.67 -14.32 8.53
N GLY A 42 -5.31 -15.44 8.15
CA GLY A 42 -5.40 -16.65 8.98
C GLY A 42 -4.18 -17.54 8.79
N TRP A 43 -3.57 -17.98 9.89
CA TRP A 43 -2.32 -18.72 9.92
C TRP A 43 -2.49 -20.05 10.61
N SER A 44 -1.82 -21.10 10.10
CA SER A 44 -1.74 -22.41 10.74
C SER A 44 -0.29 -22.79 11.06
N TYR A 45 -0.07 -23.50 12.15
CA TYR A 45 1.28 -23.93 12.58
C TYR A 45 1.42 -25.46 12.51
N PRO A 46 2.60 -25.98 12.12
CA PRO A 46 2.82 -27.42 12.07
C PRO A 46 2.71 -28.06 13.47
N THR A 47 3.17 -27.37 14.51
CA THR A 47 3.07 -27.77 15.92
C THR A 47 2.64 -26.58 16.78
N ALA A 48 2.12 -26.84 17.97
CA ALA A 48 1.74 -25.80 18.92
C ALA A 48 3.00 -25.06 19.41
N PRO A 49 3.10 -23.73 19.23
CA PRO A 49 4.25 -22.99 19.70
C PRO A 49 4.19 -22.73 21.22
N THR A 50 5.32 -22.34 21.80
CA THR A 50 5.45 -21.82 23.18
C THR A 50 5.76 -20.31 23.18
N THR A 51 6.23 -19.77 22.06
CA THR A 51 6.31 -18.33 21.81
C THR A 51 5.66 -18.01 20.47
N LEU A 52 5.01 -16.87 20.35
CA LEU A 52 4.46 -16.36 19.09
C LEU A 52 5.04 -14.98 18.82
N GLU A 53 5.52 -14.79 17.59
CA GLU A 53 6.15 -13.56 17.13
C GLU A 53 5.68 -13.17 15.74
N THR A 54 5.45 -11.88 15.53
CA THR A 54 5.27 -11.31 14.19
C THR A 54 5.75 -9.87 14.17
N ASP A 55 6.29 -9.44 13.03
CA ASP A 55 6.75 -8.08 12.81
C ASP A 55 5.66 -7.26 12.11
N LEU A 56 5.39 -6.09 12.64
CA LEU A 56 4.43 -5.11 12.14
C LEU A 56 5.16 -3.80 11.81
N LYS A 57 5.04 -3.34 10.56
CA LYS A 57 5.57 -2.07 10.09
C LYS A 57 4.46 -1.23 9.48
N PHE A 58 4.09 -0.13 10.14
CA PHE A 58 3.20 0.86 9.54
C PHE A 58 3.90 1.55 8.38
N LEU A 59 3.31 1.49 7.19
CA LEU A 59 3.77 2.16 5.97
C LEU A 59 3.05 3.51 5.76
N ALA A 60 1.85 3.66 6.31
CA ALA A 60 1.13 4.93 6.40
C ALA A 60 0.58 5.12 7.81
N ASP A 61 0.65 6.35 8.31
CA ASP A 61 0.14 6.75 9.61
C ASP A 61 -1.29 7.28 9.45
N PRO A 62 -2.32 6.62 10.01
CA PRO A 62 -3.72 7.02 9.87
C PRO A 62 -4.11 8.24 10.73
N ALA A 63 -3.12 8.94 11.31
CA ALA A 63 -3.27 10.00 12.30
C ALA A 63 -3.82 9.52 13.66
N THR A 64 -3.52 10.28 14.72
CA THR A 64 -3.76 9.85 16.11
C THR A 64 -5.20 10.03 16.59
N THR A 65 -6.01 10.80 15.86
CA THR A 65 -7.39 11.15 16.26
C THR A 65 -8.40 10.07 15.89
N ALA A 66 -8.06 9.18 14.95
CA ALA A 66 -8.91 8.08 14.54
C ALA A 66 -8.37 6.77 15.11
N GLY A 67 -9.26 5.97 15.71
CA GLY A 67 -8.95 4.69 16.34
C GLY A 67 -8.79 3.57 15.33
N TRP A 68 -7.55 3.12 15.16
CA TRP A 68 -7.14 1.96 14.40
C TRP A 68 -6.43 0.99 15.33
N PHE A 69 -6.73 -0.30 15.21
CA PHE A 69 -6.06 -1.36 15.94
C PHE A 69 -5.54 -2.43 14.99
N LEU A 70 -4.23 -2.68 15.00
CA LEU A 70 -3.60 -3.75 14.25
C LEU A 70 -3.09 -4.79 15.23
N ALA A 71 -3.63 -6.01 15.15
CA ALA A 71 -3.41 -7.03 16.15
C ALA A 71 -3.07 -8.40 15.55
N HIS A 72 -2.25 -9.13 16.29
CA HIS A 72 -2.05 -10.56 16.14
C HIS A 72 -2.85 -11.28 17.23
N GLN A 73 -3.94 -11.92 16.83
CA GLN A 73 -4.79 -12.75 17.67
C GLN A 73 -4.34 -14.21 17.61
N PHE A 74 -4.36 -14.89 18.75
CA PHE A 74 -3.98 -16.30 18.89
C PHE A 74 -5.03 -17.07 19.70
N GLY A 75 -5.17 -18.36 19.41
CA GLY A 75 -5.98 -19.26 20.22
C GLY A 75 -5.20 -19.82 21.41
N LEU A 76 -5.93 -20.22 22.46
CA LEU A 76 -5.40 -20.91 23.63
C LEU A 76 -6.14 -22.23 23.82
N ASP A 77 -5.39 -23.32 23.81
CA ASP A 77 -5.93 -24.68 23.85
C ASP A 77 -5.65 -25.35 25.20
N ASP A 78 -6.44 -26.38 25.50
CA ASP A 78 -6.14 -27.31 26.59
C ASP A 78 -5.07 -28.34 26.23
N ALA A 79 -4.71 -29.18 27.20
CA ALA A 79 -3.69 -30.22 27.02
C ALA A 79 -4.03 -31.24 25.91
N ASN A 80 -5.31 -31.32 25.49
CA ASN A 80 -5.77 -32.20 24.42
C ASN A 80 -5.93 -31.46 23.07
N GLY A 81 -5.53 -30.18 22.99
CA GLY A 81 -5.65 -29.37 21.77
C GLY A 81 -7.07 -28.86 21.51
N ILE A 82 -7.93 -28.79 22.53
CA ILE A 82 -9.27 -28.21 22.40
C ILE A 82 -9.21 -26.73 22.77
N ASN A 83 -9.69 -25.88 21.87
CA ASN A 83 -9.72 -24.44 22.10
C ASN A 83 -10.62 -24.07 23.29
N LYS A 84 -10.07 -23.29 24.22
CA LYS A 84 -10.75 -22.80 25.42
C LYS A 84 -10.92 -21.30 25.45
N SER A 85 -9.95 -20.57 24.91
CA SER A 85 -9.95 -19.11 24.87
C SER A 85 -9.05 -18.62 23.73
N GLY A 86 -8.76 -17.32 23.73
CA GLY A 86 -7.77 -16.68 22.88
C GLY A 86 -7.21 -15.43 23.53
N GLY A 87 -6.32 -14.77 22.81
CA GLY A 87 -5.85 -13.45 23.17
C GLY A 87 -5.35 -12.71 21.94
N TYR A 88 -4.91 -11.47 22.14
CA TYR A 88 -4.32 -10.66 21.09
C TYR A 88 -3.26 -9.74 21.65
N ILE A 89 -2.29 -9.40 20.81
CA ILE A 89 -1.36 -8.30 21.06
C ILE A 89 -1.32 -7.42 19.82
N GLY A 90 -1.23 -6.10 19.98
CA GLY A 90 -1.27 -5.21 18.83
C GLY A 90 -0.93 -3.75 19.14
N LEU A 91 -0.87 -2.96 18.07
CA LEU A 91 -0.61 -1.53 18.11
C LEU A 91 -1.88 -0.74 17.74
N GLN A 92 -2.16 0.30 18.52
CA GLN A 92 -3.32 1.17 18.33
C GLN A 92 -2.91 2.63 18.12
N THR A 93 -3.70 3.36 17.35
CA THR A 93 -3.87 4.83 17.50
C THR A 93 -5.00 5.09 18.49
N ASN A 94 -5.03 6.25 19.14
CA ASN A 94 -6.07 6.62 20.13
C ASN A 94 -6.34 5.55 21.22
N THR A 95 -5.27 4.98 21.77
CA THR A 95 -5.31 3.91 22.77
C THR A 95 -6.01 4.36 24.05
N LEU A 96 -6.90 3.48 24.51
CA LEU A 96 -7.67 3.53 25.76
C LEU A 96 -7.06 4.39 26.86
N ASN A 97 -7.86 5.31 27.42
CA ASN A 97 -7.54 6.18 28.57
C ASN A 97 -6.25 7.01 28.47
N ILE A 98 -5.48 6.87 27.39
CA ILE A 98 -4.21 7.54 27.10
C ILE A 98 -4.41 8.50 25.93
N ASN A 99 -5.38 8.24 25.03
CA ASN A 99 -5.69 9.03 23.84
C ASN A 99 -4.44 9.29 22.97
N ALA A 100 -3.53 8.33 22.92
CA ALA A 100 -2.28 8.39 22.16
C ALA A 100 -2.03 7.07 21.45
N LYS A 101 -0.93 6.97 20.71
CA LYS A 101 -0.48 5.69 20.17
C LYS A 101 -0.05 4.76 21.30
N GLY A 102 -0.38 3.49 21.19
CA GLY A 102 -0.14 2.53 22.25
C GLY A 102 -0.10 1.09 21.79
N VAL A 103 0.21 0.22 22.74
CA VAL A 103 0.24 -1.23 22.60
C VAL A 103 -0.75 -1.83 23.58
N ILE A 104 -1.48 -2.84 23.15
CA ILE A 104 -2.42 -3.61 23.98
C ILE A 104 -2.08 -5.09 23.87
N PHE A 105 -2.12 -5.78 25.01
CA PHE A 105 -2.07 -7.23 25.13
C PHE A 105 -3.27 -7.70 25.97
N SER A 106 -4.07 -8.63 25.46
CA SER A 106 -5.32 -9.07 26.10
C SER A 106 -5.53 -10.58 25.99
N ILE A 107 -6.24 -11.15 26.97
CA ILE A 107 -6.71 -12.54 26.96
C ILE A 107 -8.18 -12.58 27.41
N TRP A 108 -9.03 -13.23 26.62
CA TRP A 108 -10.44 -13.45 26.97
C TRP A 108 -10.58 -14.42 28.15
N ASP A 109 -11.62 -14.22 28.95
CA ASP A 109 -11.97 -15.00 30.15
C ASP A 109 -10.88 -15.03 31.25
N ALA A 110 -9.81 -14.25 31.09
CA ALA A 110 -8.82 -14.03 32.13
C ALA A 110 -9.40 -13.15 33.25
N THR A 111 -8.96 -13.38 34.49
CA THR A 111 -9.37 -12.61 35.67
C THR A 111 -8.19 -12.01 36.43
N VAL A 112 -6.96 -12.39 36.07
CA VAL A 112 -5.74 -11.95 36.75
C VAL A 112 -4.74 -11.46 35.70
N ALA A 113 -4.20 -10.27 35.93
CA ALA A 113 -3.14 -9.67 35.13
C ALA A 113 -2.22 -8.81 35.99
N THR A 114 -0.94 -8.77 35.62
CA THR A 114 0.10 -7.97 36.29
C THR A 114 0.74 -7.04 35.27
N PRO A 115 0.71 -5.71 35.48
CA PRO A 115 1.28 -4.76 34.52
C PRO A 115 2.80 -4.81 34.50
N GLY A 116 3.36 -4.67 33.29
CA GLY A 116 4.77 -4.33 33.14
C GLY A 116 5.06 -2.87 33.56
N PRO A 117 6.33 -2.48 33.69
CA PRO A 117 6.70 -1.12 34.07
C PRO A 117 6.07 -0.05 33.17
N GLY A 118 5.28 0.85 33.77
CA GLY A 118 4.57 1.93 33.05
C GLY A 118 3.39 1.47 32.19
N ALA A 119 2.95 0.22 32.30
CA ALA A 119 1.70 -0.27 31.73
C ALA A 119 0.58 -0.24 32.78
N THR A 120 -0.66 -0.31 32.30
CA THR A 120 -1.86 -0.48 33.14
C THR A 120 -2.58 -1.74 32.71
N CYS A 121 -3.02 -2.57 33.66
CA CYS A 121 -3.91 -3.70 33.37
C CYS A 121 -5.29 -3.48 33.98
N GLN A 122 -6.33 -3.86 33.24
CA GLN A 122 -7.73 -3.70 33.63
C GLN A 122 -8.61 -4.76 32.96
N PRO A 123 -9.81 -5.03 33.49
CA PRO A 123 -10.81 -5.82 32.79
C PRO A 123 -11.28 -5.14 31.49
N PHE A 124 -11.68 -5.92 30.49
CA PHE A 124 -12.34 -5.43 29.28
C PHE A 124 -13.71 -6.11 29.05
N GLY A 125 -14.54 -5.48 28.21
CA GLY A 125 -15.91 -5.88 27.89
C GLY A 125 -16.32 -5.57 26.44
N GLY A 126 -17.62 -5.69 26.12
CA GLY A 126 -18.19 -5.31 24.82
C GLY A 126 -18.23 -6.46 23.81
N GLU A 127 -17.08 -7.07 23.52
CA GLU A 127 -16.93 -8.19 22.59
C GLU A 127 -16.38 -9.44 23.30
N GLY A 128 -17.07 -9.80 24.39
CA GLY A 128 -16.57 -10.75 25.39
C GLY A 128 -15.96 -10.03 26.59
N VAL A 129 -15.44 -10.81 27.53
CA VAL A 129 -14.84 -10.30 28.77
C VAL A 129 -13.45 -10.90 28.96
N GLY A 130 -12.59 -10.23 29.72
CA GLY A 130 -11.26 -10.74 30.05
C GLY A 130 -10.39 -9.67 30.71
N MET A 131 -9.08 -9.90 30.68
CA MET A 131 -8.08 -8.93 31.14
C MET A 131 -7.22 -8.43 29.99
N GLN A 132 -6.81 -7.17 30.09
CA GLN A 132 -5.91 -6.53 29.15
C GLN A 132 -4.87 -5.69 29.87
N CYS A 133 -3.69 -5.57 29.28
CA CYS A 133 -2.62 -4.68 29.69
C CYS A 133 -2.27 -3.76 28.52
N TYR A 134 -2.19 -2.47 28.77
CA TYR A 134 -1.93 -1.46 27.75
C TYR A 134 -0.90 -0.44 28.21
N LYS A 135 -0.19 0.15 27.26
CA LYS A 135 0.88 1.13 27.51
C LYS A 135 0.95 2.15 26.38
N ALA A 136 1.21 3.40 26.74
CA ALA A 136 1.56 4.44 25.77
C ALA A 136 2.83 4.01 25.03
N TYR A 137 2.75 3.93 23.72
CA TYR A 137 3.85 3.46 22.88
C TYR A 137 3.81 4.25 21.56
N PRO A 138 4.61 5.32 21.45
CA PRO A 138 4.56 6.26 20.33
C PRO A 138 5.26 5.66 19.09
N TRP A 139 4.67 4.60 18.53
CA TRP A 139 5.19 3.98 17.33
C TRP A 139 5.18 4.97 16.15
N VAL A 140 6.21 4.85 15.33
CA VAL A 140 6.49 5.71 14.16
C VAL A 140 6.35 4.87 12.88
N ALA A 141 5.67 5.41 11.88
CA ALA A 141 5.60 4.79 10.55
C ALA A 141 7.01 4.66 9.93
N GLY A 142 7.24 3.61 9.15
CA GLY A 142 8.54 3.26 8.57
C GLY A 142 9.39 2.36 9.47
N LYS A 143 9.18 2.35 10.79
CA LYS A 143 9.84 1.44 11.73
C LYS A 143 9.11 0.09 11.83
N THR A 144 9.87 -0.95 12.16
CA THR A 144 9.36 -2.30 12.37
C THR A 144 9.29 -2.62 13.86
N TYR A 145 8.16 -3.12 14.32
CA TYR A 145 7.95 -3.55 15.70
C TYR A 145 7.56 -5.02 15.74
N ARG A 146 8.23 -5.81 16.57
CA ARG A 146 7.84 -7.19 16.83
C ARG A 146 6.82 -7.24 17.95
N LEU A 147 5.68 -7.85 17.65
CA LEU A 147 4.72 -8.31 18.65
C LEU A 147 5.15 -9.71 19.09
N ARG A 148 5.45 -9.89 20.38
CA ARG A 148 5.90 -11.17 20.94
C ARG A 148 5.05 -11.55 22.14
N VAL A 149 4.52 -12.77 22.15
CA VAL A 149 3.83 -13.36 23.30
C VAL A 149 4.53 -14.66 23.69
N VAL A 150 4.84 -14.81 24.97
CA VAL A 150 5.58 -15.95 25.52
C VAL A 150 4.70 -16.68 26.52
N ASN A 151 4.53 -17.99 26.34
CA ASN A 151 4.07 -18.87 27.39
C ASN A 151 5.29 -19.40 28.15
N GLU A 152 5.57 -18.83 29.32
CA GLU A 152 6.75 -19.19 30.12
C GLU A 152 6.59 -20.56 30.79
N ARG A 153 5.36 -20.89 31.22
CA ARG A 153 4.94 -22.23 31.62
C ARG A 153 3.44 -22.26 31.94
N GLY A 154 2.73 -23.28 31.46
CA GLY A 154 1.34 -23.52 31.84
C GLY A 154 0.41 -22.43 31.30
N SER A 155 -0.32 -21.75 32.19
CA SER A 155 -1.41 -20.84 31.82
C SER A 155 -1.03 -19.36 31.94
N THR A 156 0.26 -19.03 32.08
CA THR A 156 0.74 -17.66 32.24
C THR A 156 1.40 -17.14 30.96
N PHE A 157 0.88 -16.03 30.43
CA PHE A 157 1.32 -15.47 29.16
C PHE A 157 1.86 -14.05 29.33
N ASN A 158 2.98 -13.77 28.67
CA ASN A 158 3.71 -12.51 28.79
C ASN A 158 3.77 -11.80 27.44
N GLY A 159 3.34 -10.54 27.40
CA GLY A 159 3.32 -9.71 26.19
C GLY A 159 4.50 -8.75 26.12
N TYR A 160 5.14 -8.68 24.96
CA TYR A 160 6.27 -7.81 24.64
C TYR A 160 6.07 -7.12 23.30
N ILE A 161 6.53 -5.87 23.21
CA ILE A 161 6.79 -5.18 21.95
C ILE A 161 8.29 -4.93 21.84
N ILE A 162 8.89 -5.21 20.68
CA ILE A 162 10.32 -5.02 20.45
C ILE A 162 10.50 -4.07 19.28
N ASP A 163 11.22 -2.95 19.47
CA ASP A 163 11.62 -2.08 18.36
C ASP A 163 12.77 -2.76 17.59
N MET A 164 12.49 -3.19 16.36
CA MET A 164 13.43 -3.87 15.46
C MET A 164 14.12 -2.90 14.49
N SER A 165 13.90 -1.59 14.63
CA SER A 165 14.41 -0.56 13.69
C SER A 165 15.87 -0.16 13.92
N THR A 166 16.50 -0.66 14.99
CA THR A 166 17.90 -0.39 15.31
C THR A 166 18.71 -1.69 15.29
N THR A 167 20.03 -1.59 15.24
CA THR A 167 20.94 -2.75 15.25
C THR A 167 20.84 -3.58 16.53
N THR A 168 20.34 -3.00 17.62
CA THR A 168 20.09 -3.68 18.90
C THR A 168 18.61 -3.60 19.25
N PRO A 169 17.82 -4.67 19.03
CA PRO A 169 16.41 -4.66 19.32
C PRO A 169 16.11 -4.31 20.79
N THR A 170 15.20 -3.37 21.01
CA THR A 170 14.83 -2.93 22.37
C THR A 170 13.48 -3.50 22.75
N ALA A 171 13.46 -4.42 23.71
CA ALA A 171 12.23 -5.04 24.20
C ALA A 171 11.56 -4.20 25.30
N THR A 172 10.25 -3.99 25.16
CA THR A 172 9.39 -3.40 26.19
C THR A 172 8.40 -4.43 26.68
N TYR A 173 8.45 -4.74 27.97
CA TYR A 173 7.50 -5.63 28.62
C TYR A 173 6.17 -4.92 28.89
N ILE A 174 5.07 -5.50 28.45
CA ILE A 174 3.72 -4.92 28.56
C ILE A 174 3.00 -5.43 29.79
N GLY A 175 3.11 -6.73 30.07
CA GLY A 175 2.53 -7.34 31.24
C GLY A 175 2.31 -8.83 31.09
N GLN A 176 1.82 -9.40 32.18
CA GLN A 176 1.47 -10.80 32.32
C GLN A 176 -0.04 -10.93 32.42
N ILE A 177 -0.62 -11.91 31.72
CA ILE A 177 -2.03 -12.27 31.87
C ILE A 177 -2.14 -13.77 32.10
N GLN A 178 -2.90 -14.11 33.13
CA GLN A 178 -3.20 -15.49 33.48
C GLN A 178 -4.39 -15.96 32.66
N ALA A 179 -4.17 -16.92 31.76
CA ALA A 179 -5.20 -17.53 30.95
C ALA A 179 -6.21 -18.31 31.83
N PRO A 180 -7.47 -18.46 31.35
CA PRO A 180 -8.51 -19.18 32.07
C PRO A 180 -8.12 -20.64 32.33
N ALA A 181 -8.79 -21.26 33.30
CA ALA A 181 -8.51 -22.63 33.69
C ALA A 181 -8.59 -23.60 32.50
N GLY A 182 -7.56 -24.42 32.32
CA GLY A 182 -7.45 -25.36 31.22
C GLY A 182 -6.80 -24.79 29.95
N SER A 183 -6.62 -23.47 29.79
CA SER A 183 -5.83 -22.90 28.69
C SER A 183 -4.34 -22.94 29.00
N VAL A 184 -3.61 -23.92 28.47
CA VAL A 184 -2.21 -24.20 28.85
C VAL A 184 -1.21 -24.13 27.69
N THR A 185 -1.67 -24.05 26.44
CA THR A 185 -0.80 -23.97 25.25
C THR A 185 -1.37 -22.98 24.23
N PHE A 186 -0.51 -22.50 23.31
CA PHE A 186 -0.99 -21.82 22.13
C PHE A 186 -1.68 -22.80 21.19
N ALA A 187 -2.78 -22.36 20.58
CA ALA A 187 -3.41 -23.08 19.49
C ALA A 187 -2.50 -23.11 18.26
N ARG A 188 -2.76 -24.08 17.37
CA ARG A 188 -2.11 -24.18 16.06
C ARG A 188 -2.70 -23.23 15.02
N GLY A 189 -3.51 -22.26 15.45
CA GLY A 189 -4.10 -21.23 14.60
C GLY A 189 -3.93 -19.84 15.21
N SER A 190 -3.70 -18.85 14.35
CA SER A 190 -3.68 -17.43 14.73
C SER A 190 -4.16 -16.56 13.58
N VAL A 191 -4.52 -15.32 13.85
CA VAL A 191 -5.01 -14.38 12.85
C VAL A 191 -4.32 -13.03 13.04
N GLN A 192 -3.84 -12.43 11.96
CA GLN A 192 -3.54 -11.00 11.95
C GLN A 192 -4.72 -10.25 11.35
N TRP A 193 -5.10 -9.15 11.97
CA TRP A 193 -6.20 -8.32 11.50
C TRP A 193 -5.98 -6.86 11.87
N ALA A 194 -6.83 -6.02 11.29
CA ALA A 194 -6.82 -4.61 11.51
C ALA A 194 -8.26 -4.09 11.59
N GLU A 195 -8.55 -3.24 12.57
CA GLU A 195 -9.89 -2.78 12.88
C GLU A 195 -9.91 -1.27 13.03
N PHE A 196 -10.93 -0.64 12.44
CA PHE A 196 -11.29 0.73 12.74
C PHE A 196 -12.37 0.74 13.81
N TYR A 197 -12.11 1.36 14.96
CA TYR A 197 -13.00 1.34 16.12
C TYR A 197 -13.48 2.73 16.54
N SER A 198 -13.29 3.72 15.68
CA SER A 198 -13.92 5.04 15.83
C SER A 198 -15.28 5.09 15.14
N GLN A 199 -15.95 6.24 15.25
CA GLN A 199 -17.20 6.48 14.55
C GLN A 199 -17.03 6.25 13.05
N PHE A 200 -17.79 5.29 12.51
CA PHE A 200 -17.72 4.94 11.09
C PHE A 200 -18.15 6.13 10.22
N PRO A 201 -17.31 6.56 9.27
CA PRO A 201 -17.73 7.53 8.26
C PRO A 201 -18.87 7.00 7.39
N ALA A 202 -19.65 7.93 6.82
CA ALA A 202 -20.74 7.59 5.92
C ALA A 202 -20.25 6.96 4.61
N ASN A 203 -19.04 7.29 4.14
CA ASN A 203 -18.48 6.77 2.90
C ASN A 203 -17.14 6.06 3.14
N CYS A 204 -16.87 5.03 2.33
CA CYS A 204 -15.59 4.32 2.40
C CYS A 204 -14.38 5.21 2.10
N ALA A 205 -14.55 6.25 1.28
CA ALA A 205 -13.50 7.20 0.93
C ALA A 205 -13.08 8.13 2.09
N ASP A 206 -13.90 8.21 3.14
CA ASP A 206 -13.67 9.10 4.29
C ASP A 206 -12.91 8.39 5.42
N TYR A 207 -12.67 7.09 5.29
CA TYR A 207 -11.85 6.35 6.24
C TYR A 207 -10.38 6.81 6.17
N PRO A 208 -9.76 7.16 7.32
CA PRO A 208 -8.35 7.48 7.39
C PRO A 208 -7.51 6.33 6.82
N TYR A 209 -6.55 6.67 5.96
CA TYR A 209 -5.75 5.66 5.29
C TYR A 209 -4.79 4.97 6.24
N ILE A 210 -4.81 3.65 6.18
CA ILE A 210 -3.87 2.81 6.88
C ILE A 210 -3.22 1.84 5.90
N LYS A 211 -1.91 1.68 6.06
CA LYS A 211 -1.11 0.72 5.30
C LYS A 211 -0.08 0.14 6.24
N ALA A 212 -0.01 -1.18 6.34
CA ALA A 212 0.95 -1.86 7.20
C ALA A 212 1.43 -3.15 6.57
N GLN A 213 2.71 -3.45 6.77
CA GLN A 213 3.32 -4.72 6.41
C GLN A 213 3.39 -5.62 7.64
N TRP A 214 2.99 -6.87 7.45
CA TRP A 214 3.04 -7.96 8.40
C TRP A 214 4.01 -9.02 7.94
N SER A 215 4.90 -9.44 8.83
CA SER A 215 5.67 -10.65 8.60
C SER A 215 4.86 -11.89 8.93
N ARG A 216 5.19 -12.98 8.25
CA ARG A 216 4.67 -14.31 8.56
C ARG A 216 4.97 -14.66 10.02
N PRO A 217 3.96 -15.04 10.82
CA PRO A 217 4.18 -15.39 12.22
C PRO A 217 5.17 -16.55 12.39
N LYS A 218 5.96 -16.43 13.44
CA LYS A 218 6.98 -17.39 13.86
C LYS A 218 6.65 -17.85 15.27
N GLY A 219 6.97 -19.10 15.56
CA GLY A 219 6.95 -19.63 16.90
C GLY A 219 8.29 -20.18 17.33
N ASN A 220 8.50 -20.27 18.64
CA ASN A 220 9.69 -20.80 19.29
C ASN A 220 10.96 -20.10 18.78
N ASP A 221 10.96 -18.77 18.82
CA ASP A 221 12.10 -17.93 18.40
C ASP A 221 12.53 -18.18 16.93
N GLY A 222 11.57 -18.57 16.07
CA GLY A 222 11.79 -18.81 14.65
C GLY A 222 11.90 -20.28 14.24
N ALA A 223 11.93 -21.22 15.20
CA ALA A 223 12.00 -22.65 14.90
C ALA A 223 10.73 -23.20 14.24
N ILE A 224 9.58 -22.56 14.49
CA ILE A 224 8.30 -22.87 13.86
C ILE A 224 7.93 -21.71 12.95
N LEU A 225 7.69 -21.99 11.68
CA LEU A 225 7.15 -21.01 10.74
C LEU A 225 5.68 -21.38 10.45
N ALA A 226 4.74 -20.43 10.61
CA ALA A 226 3.34 -20.64 10.23
C ALA A 226 3.25 -21.06 8.76
N ALA A 227 2.18 -21.66 8.23
CA ALA A 227 1.99 -21.96 6.80
C ALA A 227 1.74 -20.67 5.98
N GLN A 228 1.48 -20.81 4.68
CA GLN A 228 0.92 -19.70 3.88
C GLN A 228 -0.45 -19.30 4.45
N PRO A 229 -0.78 -18.00 4.48
CA PRO A 229 -2.01 -17.56 5.13
C PRO A 229 -3.23 -17.83 4.25
N THR A 230 -4.35 -18.08 4.90
CA THR A 230 -5.67 -17.93 4.29
C THR A 230 -6.06 -16.46 4.40
N MET A 231 -6.21 -15.80 3.25
CA MET A 231 -6.73 -14.42 3.19
C MET A 231 -8.26 -14.46 3.24
N GLN A 232 -8.86 -13.74 4.18
CA GLN A 232 -10.31 -13.65 4.31
C GLN A 232 -10.76 -12.19 4.27
N TYR A 233 -11.78 -11.93 3.46
CA TYR A 233 -12.44 -10.64 3.33
C TYR A 233 -13.84 -10.76 3.94
N ALA A 234 -14.35 -9.70 4.54
CA ALA A 234 -15.72 -9.73 5.06
C ALA A 234 -16.76 -9.67 3.92
N GLU A 235 -17.87 -10.40 4.09
CA GLU A 235 -18.95 -10.56 3.09
C GLU A 235 -20.08 -9.53 3.27
N THR A 236 -20.24 -8.60 2.31
CA THR A 236 -21.24 -7.50 2.15
C THR A 236 -22.16 -7.09 3.33
N PRO A 237 -22.36 -5.77 3.62
CA PRO A 237 -21.92 -4.58 2.89
C PRO A 237 -20.68 -3.92 3.52
N TYR A 238 -19.49 -4.16 2.94
CA TYR A 238 -18.22 -3.63 3.44
C TYR A 238 -17.55 -2.71 2.43
N CYS A 239 -16.61 -1.92 2.94
CA CYS A 239 -15.74 -1.10 2.12
C CYS A 239 -14.80 -1.94 1.26
N LYS A 240 -14.94 -1.80 -0.07
CA LYS A 240 -14.08 -2.48 -1.05
C LYS A 240 -12.69 -1.85 -1.17
N ASN A 241 -12.44 -0.73 -0.49
CA ASN A 241 -11.15 -0.04 -0.47
C ASN A 241 -10.17 -0.57 0.57
N ALA A 242 -10.29 -1.85 0.91
CA ALA A 242 -9.38 -2.58 1.76
C ALA A 242 -8.71 -3.68 0.94
N ALA A 243 -7.42 -3.91 1.11
CA ALA A 243 -6.69 -4.92 0.34
C ALA A 243 -5.64 -5.62 1.20
N VAL A 244 -5.37 -6.87 0.84
CA VAL A 244 -4.20 -7.63 1.31
C VAL A 244 -3.51 -8.25 0.12
N PHE A 245 -2.20 -8.06 0.05
CA PHE A 245 -1.35 -8.62 -0.99
C PHE A 245 0.01 -9.03 -0.45
N SER A 246 0.66 -9.99 -1.13
CA SER A 246 2.01 -10.42 -0.79
C SER A 246 3.04 -9.35 -1.17
N SER A 247 4.08 -9.26 -0.36
CA SER A 247 5.25 -8.39 -0.54
C SER A 247 6.49 -9.21 -0.21
N GLY A 248 7.00 -9.97 -1.19
CA GLY A 248 8.02 -10.98 -0.96
C GLY A 248 7.51 -12.11 -0.06
N ALA A 249 8.16 -12.31 1.10
CA ALA A 249 7.73 -13.28 2.12
C ALA A 249 6.69 -12.73 3.11
N ASP A 250 6.41 -11.43 3.05
CA ASP A 250 5.52 -10.70 3.94
C ASP A 250 4.21 -10.32 3.24
N TYR A 251 3.30 -9.67 3.97
CA TYR A 251 1.99 -9.26 3.47
C TYR A 251 1.71 -7.82 3.82
N ILE A 252 1.14 -7.06 2.90
CA ILE A 252 0.69 -5.69 3.15
C ILE A 252 -0.82 -5.72 3.32
N MET A 253 -1.31 -5.17 4.44
CA MET A 253 -2.70 -4.81 4.67
C MET A 253 -2.87 -3.31 4.46
N GLU A 254 -3.89 -2.92 3.72
CA GLU A 254 -4.25 -1.51 3.60
C GLU A 254 -5.75 -1.30 3.55
N GLY A 255 -6.20 -0.12 3.96
CA GLY A 255 -7.53 0.36 3.62
C GLY A 255 -7.76 1.81 3.99
N GLY A 256 -8.95 2.31 3.66
CA GLY A 256 -9.21 3.75 3.61
C GLY A 256 -8.67 4.36 2.33
N ASN A 257 -8.56 5.69 2.29
CA ASN A 257 -8.26 6.43 1.06
C ASN A 257 -6.83 7.01 1.06
N PRO A 258 -5.88 6.49 0.25
CA PRO A 258 -4.44 6.85 0.31
C PRO A 258 -4.02 8.33 0.17
N GLY A 259 -4.95 9.27 0.11
CA GLY A 259 -4.66 10.67 -0.14
C GLY A 259 -4.21 10.91 -1.59
N ALA A 260 -4.34 12.15 -2.04
CA ALA A 260 -4.11 12.53 -3.44
C ALA A 260 -2.62 12.65 -3.85
N SER A 261 -1.67 12.48 -2.93
CA SER A 261 -0.27 12.89 -3.12
C SER A 261 0.57 11.96 -4.01
N THR A 262 0.16 10.71 -4.24
CA THR A 262 0.83 9.77 -5.17
C THR A 262 0.01 9.46 -6.42
N ARG A 263 -1.17 10.08 -6.56
CA ARG A 263 -2.10 9.78 -7.66
C ARG A 263 -1.72 10.53 -8.93
N GLN A 264 -1.52 9.74 -9.97
CA GLN A 264 -1.39 10.17 -11.35
C GLN A 264 -2.75 10.09 -12.05
N HIS A 265 -2.97 10.90 -13.07
CA HIS A 265 -4.22 10.91 -13.82
C HIS A 265 -3.86 10.64 -15.27
N LEU A 266 -4.60 9.74 -15.91
CA LEU A 266 -4.38 9.40 -17.31
C LEU A 266 -5.43 10.12 -18.14
N THR A 267 -5.06 10.74 -19.26
CA THR A 267 -6.01 11.16 -20.30
C THR A 267 -5.90 10.29 -21.53
N ASN A 268 -7.02 10.00 -22.18
CA ASN A 268 -7.02 9.33 -23.49
C ASN A 268 -6.58 10.30 -24.62
N SER A 269 -6.63 9.84 -25.87
CA SER A 269 -6.29 10.63 -27.06
C SER A 269 -7.20 11.83 -27.32
N THR A 270 -8.37 11.91 -26.67
CA THR A 270 -9.32 13.04 -26.77
C THR A 270 -9.25 13.96 -25.54
N ASN A 271 -8.21 13.84 -24.71
CA ASN A 271 -7.99 14.60 -23.48
C ASN A 271 -9.07 14.38 -22.40
N LYS A 272 -9.78 13.27 -22.43
CA LYS A 272 -10.69 12.85 -21.35
C LYS A 272 -9.95 11.99 -20.33
N TYR A 273 -10.17 12.24 -19.04
CA TYR A 273 -9.50 11.53 -17.97
C TYR A 273 -10.07 10.12 -17.81
N VAL A 274 -9.19 9.16 -17.58
CA VAL A 274 -9.55 7.80 -17.15
C VAL A 274 -10.15 7.89 -15.75
N ASN A 275 -11.42 7.52 -15.62
CA ASN A 275 -12.22 7.58 -14.41
C ASN A 275 -12.79 6.20 -14.04
N GLN A 276 -12.69 5.85 -12.77
CA GLN A 276 -13.19 4.59 -12.24
C GLN A 276 -14.68 4.71 -11.97
N ALA A 277 -15.47 3.75 -12.44
CA ALA A 277 -16.88 3.71 -12.07
C ALA A 277 -16.99 3.52 -10.55
N THR A 278 -17.90 4.28 -9.94
CA THR A 278 -18.19 4.17 -8.51
C THR A 278 -19.00 2.91 -8.24
N THR A 279 -18.59 2.12 -7.25
CA THR A 279 -19.44 1.09 -6.65
C THR A 279 -19.65 1.40 -5.18
N ASN A 280 -20.92 1.53 -4.75
CA ASN A 280 -21.28 1.98 -3.40
C ASN A 280 -20.54 3.27 -2.99
N GLU A 281 -20.57 4.30 -3.85
CA GLU A 281 -19.99 5.63 -3.59
C GLU A 281 -18.45 5.64 -3.38
N ALA A 282 -17.78 4.51 -3.60
CA ALA A 282 -16.33 4.39 -3.64
C ALA A 282 -15.83 4.17 -5.07
N CYS A 283 -14.71 4.80 -5.40
CA CYS A 283 -14.07 4.68 -6.70
C CYS A 283 -13.58 3.26 -6.98
N GLY A 284 -13.86 2.70 -8.16
CA GLY A 284 -13.39 1.38 -8.53
C GLY A 284 -14.31 0.24 -8.04
N GLY A 285 -13.94 -1.00 -8.35
CA GLY A 285 -14.75 -2.20 -8.11
C GLY A 285 -15.70 -2.57 -9.27
N ALA A 286 -15.80 -1.71 -10.27
CA ALA A 286 -16.44 -1.95 -11.58
C ALA A 286 -15.51 -1.47 -12.71
N GLY A 287 -16.05 -1.30 -13.93
CA GLY A 287 -15.32 -0.86 -15.10
C GLY A 287 -14.72 0.55 -14.99
N LEU A 288 -13.69 0.85 -15.77
CA LEU A 288 -13.17 2.21 -15.94
C LEU A 288 -13.67 2.80 -17.27
N LYS A 289 -13.80 4.12 -17.31
CA LYS A 289 -14.13 4.92 -18.49
C LYS A 289 -13.07 5.98 -18.72
N ALA A 290 -13.13 6.67 -19.86
CA ALA A 290 -12.41 7.91 -20.07
C ALA A 290 -13.32 8.96 -20.73
N ASP A 291 -14.26 9.49 -19.96
CA ASP A 291 -15.34 10.38 -20.44
C ASP A 291 -15.37 11.77 -19.78
N THR A 292 -14.73 11.93 -18.62
CA THR A 292 -14.71 13.21 -17.90
C THR A 292 -13.64 14.17 -18.43
N GLY A 293 -13.98 15.45 -18.51
CA GLY A 293 -13.05 16.53 -18.90
C GLY A 293 -12.35 17.21 -17.73
N THR A 294 -12.60 16.76 -16.49
CA THR A 294 -12.07 17.39 -15.28
C THR A 294 -11.45 16.35 -14.36
N ILE A 295 -10.45 16.76 -13.59
CA ILE A 295 -9.91 15.97 -12.50
C ILE A 295 -10.93 15.97 -11.37
N ALA A 296 -11.37 14.79 -10.96
CA ALA A 296 -12.37 14.60 -9.92
C ALA A 296 -12.02 13.35 -9.09
N ALA A 297 -12.81 13.10 -8.04
CA ALA A 297 -12.79 11.79 -7.38
C ALA A 297 -12.89 10.67 -8.43
N CYS A 298 -12.17 9.57 -8.20
CA CYS A 298 -12.11 8.40 -9.07
C CYS A 298 -11.31 8.56 -10.37
N THR A 299 -10.65 9.71 -10.60
CA THR A 299 -9.76 9.91 -11.76
C THR A 299 -8.30 9.60 -11.47
N GLY A 300 -7.93 9.39 -10.21
CA GLY A 300 -6.56 9.13 -9.78
C GLY A 300 -6.20 7.65 -9.82
N LEU A 301 -5.05 7.34 -10.38
CA LEU A 301 -4.40 6.03 -10.39
C LEU A 301 -3.03 6.15 -9.76
N VAL A 302 -2.63 5.18 -8.95
CA VAL A 302 -1.25 5.05 -8.46
C VAL A 302 -0.53 4.06 -9.37
N ARG A 303 0.57 4.50 -9.97
CA ARG A 303 1.50 3.62 -10.69
C ARG A 303 2.35 2.89 -9.65
N VAL A 304 2.29 1.56 -9.65
CA VAL A 304 3.02 0.70 -8.72
C VAL A 304 4.10 -0.05 -9.51
N PRO A 305 5.40 0.31 -9.36
CA PRO A 305 6.50 -0.43 -9.99
C PRO A 305 6.57 -1.87 -9.49
N LEU A 306 6.87 -2.80 -10.38
CA LEU A 306 7.04 -4.23 -10.11
C LEU A 306 8.40 -4.71 -10.66
N ALA A 307 8.84 -5.89 -10.23
CA ALA A 307 10.07 -6.50 -10.74
C ALA A 307 10.04 -6.71 -12.27
N GLY A 308 11.22 -6.66 -12.91
CA GLY A 308 11.36 -6.90 -14.34
C GLY A 308 10.79 -5.78 -15.23
N GLY A 309 10.79 -4.53 -14.73
CA GLY A 309 10.32 -3.36 -15.46
C GLY A 309 8.81 -3.38 -15.74
N LYS A 310 8.03 -4.13 -14.94
CA LYS A 310 6.57 -4.16 -15.04
C LYS A 310 5.94 -3.15 -14.09
N VAL A 311 4.65 -2.89 -14.30
CA VAL A 311 3.87 -2.00 -13.44
C VAL A 311 2.49 -2.60 -13.17
N ALA A 312 1.92 -2.24 -12.03
CA ALA A 312 0.48 -2.33 -11.80
C ALA A 312 -0.11 -0.92 -11.67
N LEU A 313 -1.39 -0.79 -12.01
CA LEU A 313 -2.13 0.46 -11.84
C LEU A 313 -3.15 0.24 -10.73
N GLN A 314 -3.00 0.96 -9.63
CA GLN A 314 -3.89 0.89 -8.48
C GLN A 314 -4.91 2.02 -8.54
N ALA A 315 -6.18 1.67 -8.43
CA ALA A 315 -7.31 2.58 -8.35
C ALA A 315 -7.43 3.24 -6.97
N GLU A 316 -8.34 4.21 -6.84
CA GLU A 316 -8.49 4.97 -5.58
C GLU A 316 -9.06 4.11 -4.44
N ASN A 317 -9.71 2.99 -4.74
CA ASN A 317 -10.04 1.95 -3.76
C ASN A 317 -8.86 1.05 -3.39
N GLY A 318 -7.63 1.30 -3.83
CA GLY A 318 -6.51 0.40 -3.54
C GLY A 318 -6.56 -0.95 -4.30
N ASN A 319 -7.56 -1.18 -5.15
CA ASN A 319 -7.56 -2.37 -6.02
C ASN A 319 -6.82 -2.06 -7.32
N TYR A 320 -6.24 -3.08 -7.91
CA TYR A 320 -5.50 -3.00 -9.15
C TYR A 320 -6.44 -3.17 -10.35
N LEU A 321 -6.13 -2.45 -11.43
CA LEU A 321 -6.76 -2.63 -12.72
C LEU A 321 -6.42 -4.04 -13.22
N SER A 322 -7.46 -4.80 -13.55
CA SER A 322 -7.36 -6.17 -14.01
C SER A 322 -7.78 -6.31 -15.46
N CYS A 323 -6.92 -6.96 -16.26
CA CYS A 323 -7.22 -7.47 -17.59
C CYS A 323 -7.62 -8.95 -17.53
N ALA A 324 -8.67 -9.28 -16.78
CA ALA A 324 -9.14 -10.66 -16.68
C ALA A 324 -9.59 -11.24 -18.04
N GLY A 325 -9.18 -12.48 -18.34
CA GLY A 325 -9.61 -13.24 -19.51
C GLY A 325 -8.73 -13.11 -20.78
N GLY A 326 -7.49 -12.63 -20.68
CA GLY A 326 -6.56 -12.60 -21.84
C GLY A 326 -6.89 -11.57 -22.93
N GLY A 327 -7.90 -10.73 -22.66
CA GLY A 327 -8.24 -9.53 -23.41
C GLY A 327 -9.52 -9.61 -24.25
N GLY A 328 -10.21 -8.46 -24.35
CA GLY A 328 -11.57 -8.33 -24.89
C GLY A 328 -12.57 -7.78 -23.87
N SER A 329 -12.29 -7.93 -22.58
CA SER A 329 -13.15 -7.52 -21.47
C SER A 329 -12.92 -6.07 -21.03
N THR A 330 -13.93 -5.51 -20.38
CA THR A 330 -13.85 -4.23 -19.65
C THR A 330 -12.78 -4.33 -18.56
N VAL A 331 -11.94 -3.32 -18.44
CA VAL A 331 -10.94 -3.24 -17.38
C VAL A 331 -11.64 -2.82 -16.10
N ALA A 332 -11.49 -3.61 -15.05
CA ALA A 332 -12.09 -3.32 -13.75
C ALA A 332 -11.01 -3.15 -12.68
N ALA A 333 -11.25 -2.25 -11.74
CA ALA A 333 -10.41 -2.07 -10.56
C ALA A 333 -10.93 -2.92 -9.38
N SER A 334 -10.91 -4.24 -9.56
CA SER A 334 -11.49 -5.21 -8.61
C SER A 334 -10.47 -6.16 -8.00
N ALA A 335 -9.25 -6.24 -8.55
CA ALA A 335 -8.24 -7.16 -8.07
C ALA A 335 -7.53 -6.58 -6.84
N ARG A 336 -7.51 -7.33 -5.74
CA ARG A 336 -6.93 -6.87 -4.46
C ARG A 336 -5.42 -7.13 -4.37
N THR A 337 -4.91 -7.97 -5.25
CA THR A 337 -3.51 -8.36 -5.35
C THR A 337 -3.02 -8.17 -6.78
N VAL A 338 -1.74 -7.86 -6.96
CA VAL A 338 -1.12 -7.91 -8.28
C VAL A 338 -0.77 -9.35 -8.61
N SER A 339 -1.38 -9.90 -9.66
CA SER A 339 -1.00 -11.16 -10.27
C SER A 339 -0.81 -10.95 -11.77
N THR A 340 -0.88 -12.03 -12.55
CA THR A 340 -0.67 -12.03 -14.00
C THR A 340 -1.58 -11.02 -14.71
N ASN A 341 -2.85 -10.90 -14.34
CA ASN A 341 -3.83 -10.05 -15.05
C ASN A 341 -3.75 -8.56 -14.70
N GLU A 342 -3.10 -8.22 -13.59
CA GLU A 342 -2.91 -6.86 -13.08
C GLU A 342 -1.53 -6.31 -13.41
N THR A 343 -0.69 -7.12 -14.04
CA THR A 343 0.68 -6.79 -14.43
C THR A 343 0.70 -6.29 -15.87
N PHE A 344 1.31 -5.13 -16.07
CA PHE A 344 1.47 -4.47 -17.36
C PHE A 344 2.94 -4.24 -17.69
N THR A 345 3.28 -4.40 -18.95
CA THR A 345 4.49 -3.81 -19.53
C THR A 345 4.15 -2.38 -19.91
N GLU A 346 4.86 -1.43 -19.33
CA GLU A 346 4.71 -0.03 -19.67
C GLU A 346 5.65 0.32 -20.83
N THR A 347 5.17 1.13 -21.77
CA THR A 347 6.02 1.72 -22.81
C THR A 347 5.71 3.19 -22.91
N LEU A 348 6.75 4.01 -22.71
CA LEU A 348 6.70 5.45 -22.83
C LEU A 348 7.25 5.85 -24.21
N ALA A 349 6.48 6.64 -24.94
CA ALA A 349 6.88 7.15 -26.25
C ALA A 349 6.22 8.50 -26.53
N SER A 350 7.02 9.51 -26.85
CA SER A 350 6.56 10.86 -27.20
C SER A 350 5.61 11.49 -26.17
N GLY A 351 5.89 11.31 -24.87
CA GLY A 351 5.07 11.84 -23.78
C GLY A 351 3.73 11.13 -23.56
N LYS A 352 3.53 9.99 -24.22
CA LYS A 352 2.40 9.09 -24.02
C LYS A 352 2.88 7.78 -23.42
N VAL A 353 1.97 7.12 -22.70
CA VAL A 353 2.17 5.79 -22.13
C VAL A 353 1.19 4.81 -22.75
N SER A 354 1.65 3.59 -23.01
CA SER A 354 0.80 2.45 -23.33
C SER A 354 1.07 1.31 -22.36
N TYR A 355 0.01 0.60 -21.97
CA TYR A 355 0.09 -0.50 -21.02
C TYR A 355 -0.30 -1.81 -21.71
N LYS A 356 0.65 -2.74 -21.83
CA LYS A 356 0.42 -4.06 -22.42
C LYS A 356 0.27 -5.10 -21.32
N SER A 357 -0.87 -5.76 -21.23
CA SER A 357 -1.11 -6.86 -20.29
C SER A 357 -0.16 -8.04 -20.54
N SER A 358 -0.02 -8.90 -19.55
CA SER A 358 0.69 -10.19 -19.67
C SER A 358 0.15 -11.09 -20.80
N GLY A 359 -1.15 -11.01 -21.09
CA GLY A 359 -1.80 -11.67 -22.23
C GLY A 359 -1.49 -11.03 -23.59
N GLY A 360 -0.67 -9.99 -23.62
CA GLY A 360 -0.17 -9.36 -24.84
C GLY A 360 -1.09 -8.29 -25.44
N ARG A 361 -2.16 -7.89 -24.75
CA ARG A 361 -3.13 -6.88 -25.22
C ARG A 361 -2.89 -5.53 -24.56
N TYR A 362 -3.10 -4.46 -25.31
CA TYR A 362 -3.01 -3.10 -24.80
C TYR A 362 -4.32 -2.63 -24.17
N LEU A 363 -4.19 -1.83 -23.10
CA LEU A 363 -5.26 -0.98 -22.62
C LEU A 363 -5.67 -0.01 -23.74
N THR A 364 -6.96 0.12 -23.98
CA THR A 364 -7.53 0.93 -25.06
C THR A 364 -8.84 1.59 -24.62
N VAL A 365 -9.07 2.80 -25.10
CA VAL A 365 -10.39 3.45 -25.05
C VAL A 365 -10.83 3.66 -26.49
N ALA A 366 -11.79 2.86 -26.96
CA ALA A 366 -12.25 2.95 -28.35
C ALA A 366 -12.97 4.30 -28.61
N SER A 367 -12.49 5.06 -29.60
CA SER A 367 -13.02 6.39 -29.96
C SER A 367 -14.43 6.40 -30.55
N TYR A 368 -15.02 5.23 -30.88
CA TYR A 368 -16.31 5.11 -31.57
C TYR A 368 -17.40 4.40 -30.73
N GLY A 369 -17.31 4.42 -29.39
CA GLY A 369 -18.25 3.71 -28.49
C GLY A 369 -18.37 4.30 -27.08
N THR A 370 -18.69 3.45 -26.10
CA THR A 370 -19.05 3.77 -24.68
C THR A 370 -17.94 4.41 -23.83
N LEU A 371 -16.80 4.80 -24.42
CA LEU A 371 -15.61 5.34 -23.73
C LEU A 371 -15.08 4.46 -22.58
N ASP A 372 -15.47 3.19 -22.55
CA ASP A 372 -14.97 2.23 -21.57
C ASP A 372 -13.50 1.90 -21.84
N LEU A 373 -12.71 1.83 -20.77
CA LEU A 373 -11.37 1.29 -20.81
C LEU A 373 -11.44 -0.23 -20.95
N LYS A 374 -10.84 -0.74 -22.02
CA LYS A 374 -10.80 -2.18 -22.35
C LYS A 374 -9.37 -2.65 -22.48
N CYS A 375 -9.18 -3.96 -22.39
CA CYS A 375 -7.90 -4.60 -22.60
C CYS A 375 -7.96 -5.47 -23.85
N SER A 376 -8.06 -4.88 -25.04
CA SER A 376 -8.41 -5.63 -26.25
C SER A 376 -7.52 -5.36 -27.46
N ALA A 377 -6.75 -4.28 -27.47
CA ALA A 377 -5.96 -3.90 -28.64
C ALA A 377 -4.70 -4.77 -28.79
N TYR A 378 -4.33 -5.09 -30.03
CA TYR A 378 -3.11 -5.87 -30.34
C TYR A 378 -1.86 -5.00 -30.50
N PHE A 379 -2.05 -3.70 -30.80
CA PHE A 379 -0.99 -2.75 -31.09
C PHE A 379 -1.27 -1.43 -30.37
N ALA A 380 -0.21 -0.68 -30.04
CA ALA A 380 -0.32 0.64 -29.42
C ALA A 380 -0.54 1.73 -30.49
N GLY A 381 -1.79 1.90 -30.90
CA GLY A 381 -2.22 2.95 -31.83
C GLY A 381 -2.51 4.28 -31.12
N THR A 382 -3.53 4.99 -31.58
CA THR A 382 -3.92 6.28 -30.99
C THR A 382 -4.76 6.10 -29.72
N THR A 383 -5.63 5.09 -29.68
CA THR A 383 -6.60 4.83 -28.59
C THR A 383 -5.99 4.11 -27.39
N GLU A 384 -4.80 3.55 -27.55
CA GLU A 384 -4.04 2.82 -26.53
C GLU A 384 -2.99 3.68 -25.84
N LYS A 385 -2.85 4.93 -26.29
CA LYS A 385 -1.88 5.90 -25.79
C LYS A 385 -2.57 6.86 -24.84
N PHE A 386 -2.14 6.83 -23.59
CA PHE A 386 -2.61 7.70 -22.53
C PHE A 386 -1.58 8.79 -22.26
N THR A 387 -2.02 9.96 -21.81
CA THR A 387 -1.13 10.96 -21.22
C THR A 387 -1.21 10.78 -19.71
N PRO A 388 -0.17 10.29 -19.02
CA PRO A 388 -0.08 10.53 -17.58
C PRO A 388 -0.06 12.04 -17.37
N PHE A 389 -0.51 12.53 -16.20
CA PHE A 389 -0.41 13.94 -15.80
C PHE A 389 0.84 14.52 -16.45
N ALA A 390 0.70 15.51 -17.33
CA ALA A 390 1.69 15.72 -18.38
C ALA A 390 3.10 15.73 -17.79
N ASN A 391 3.93 14.71 -18.11
CA ASN A 391 5.33 14.72 -17.71
C ASN A 391 5.95 15.98 -18.34
N LYS A 392 6.14 16.99 -17.51
CA LYS A 392 6.60 18.31 -17.89
C LYS A 392 8.07 18.27 -18.28
N ALA A 393 8.82 17.22 -17.94
CA ALA A 393 10.22 17.12 -18.29
C ALA A 393 10.46 17.29 -19.80
N ARG A 394 9.59 16.67 -20.62
CA ARG A 394 9.69 16.69 -22.09
C ARG A 394 9.46 18.05 -22.75
N THR A 395 8.85 19.00 -22.06
CA THR A 395 8.62 20.35 -22.56
C THR A 395 9.66 21.34 -22.02
N SER A 396 10.63 20.86 -21.25
CA SER A 396 11.70 21.67 -20.70
C SER A 396 12.90 21.76 -21.63
N THR A 397 13.69 22.81 -21.47
CA THR A 397 15.08 22.85 -21.94
C THR A 397 15.97 22.17 -20.91
N VAL A 398 16.78 21.21 -21.36
CA VAL A 398 17.73 20.49 -20.51
C VAL A 398 19.09 21.18 -20.54
N THR A 399 19.69 21.35 -19.38
CA THR A 399 21.09 21.73 -19.22
C THR A 399 21.72 20.82 -18.16
N VAL A 400 22.98 20.46 -18.35
CA VAL A 400 23.73 19.56 -17.47
C VAL A 400 25.08 20.17 -17.12
N SER A 401 25.70 19.70 -16.04
CA SER A 401 27.06 20.09 -15.67
C SER A 401 28.08 19.62 -16.70
N SER A 402 27.94 18.37 -17.14
CA SER A 402 28.72 17.75 -18.22
C SER A 402 27.93 16.62 -18.87
N GLU A 403 28.33 16.21 -20.06
CA GLU A 403 27.73 15.07 -20.78
C GLU A 403 28.76 14.34 -21.64
N ASN A 404 28.52 13.05 -21.92
CA ASN A 404 29.36 12.23 -22.79
C ASN A 404 28.76 12.11 -24.21
N PRO A 405 29.19 12.95 -25.17
CA PRO A 405 28.68 12.91 -26.54
C PRO A 405 29.21 11.72 -27.34
N VAL A 406 30.37 11.15 -26.99
CA VAL A 406 31.01 10.05 -27.73
C VAL A 406 30.13 8.81 -27.75
N SER A 407 29.47 8.53 -26.62
CA SER A 407 28.53 7.42 -26.47
C SER A 407 27.06 7.82 -26.67
N SER A 408 26.78 9.05 -27.12
CA SER A 408 25.43 9.61 -27.25
C SER A 408 24.64 9.69 -25.93
N GLN A 409 25.33 9.86 -24.81
CA GLN A 409 24.76 9.92 -23.46
C GLN A 409 24.56 11.37 -22.99
N THR A 410 23.79 12.12 -23.78
CA THR A 410 23.57 13.56 -23.56
C THR A 410 22.42 13.84 -22.58
N GLY A 411 22.38 15.04 -22.00
CA GLY A 411 21.38 15.41 -21.00
C GLY A 411 19.93 15.20 -21.47
N ILE A 412 19.66 15.41 -22.76
CA ILE A 412 18.32 15.23 -23.35
C ILE A 412 17.81 13.78 -23.24
N LYS A 413 18.71 12.80 -23.10
CA LYS A 413 18.36 11.39 -22.98
C LYS A 413 17.68 11.06 -21.67
N ALA A 414 17.99 11.79 -20.60
CA ALA A 414 17.29 11.63 -19.32
C ALA A 414 15.81 12.07 -19.36
N ILE A 415 15.30 12.62 -20.46
CA ILE A 415 13.88 13.01 -20.57
C ILE A 415 13.22 12.45 -21.83
N ASP A 416 13.81 11.43 -22.46
CA ASP A 416 13.29 10.88 -23.71
C ASP A 416 12.14 9.87 -23.48
N GLY A 417 11.85 9.57 -22.21
CA GLY A 417 10.94 8.56 -21.65
C GLY A 417 11.33 7.16 -21.99
N SER A 418 12.58 6.82 -21.77
CA SER A 418 13.10 5.47 -21.82
C SER A 418 14.13 5.26 -20.72
N ALA A 419 13.73 4.65 -19.60
CA ALA A 419 14.63 4.30 -18.50
C ALA A 419 15.52 3.05 -18.75
N THR A 420 15.73 2.65 -20.01
CA THR A 420 16.34 1.34 -20.35
C THR A 420 17.85 1.31 -20.16
N GLY A 421 18.56 2.44 -20.36
CA GLY A 421 20.00 2.68 -20.05
C GLY A 421 21.04 1.60 -20.40
N PHE A 422 22.30 1.80 -20.01
CA PHE A 422 23.34 0.74 -20.11
C PHE A 422 23.05 -0.36 -19.06
N PRO A 423 23.16 -1.67 -19.37
CA PRO A 423 23.79 -2.25 -20.56
C PRO A 423 22.86 -2.51 -21.76
N VAL A 424 21.56 -2.27 -21.63
CA VAL A 424 20.58 -2.64 -22.67
C VAL A 424 20.64 -1.67 -23.87
N ASP A 425 20.57 -0.37 -23.60
CA ASP A 425 20.69 0.71 -24.58
C ASP A 425 21.31 1.96 -23.92
N GLN A 426 22.64 2.07 -24.00
CA GLN A 426 23.37 3.22 -23.45
C GLN A 426 23.01 4.55 -24.13
N THR A 427 22.33 4.55 -25.28
CA THR A 427 21.94 5.79 -25.98
C THR A 427 20.67 6.42 -25.40
N ARG A 428 20.13 5.83 -24.33
CA ARG A 428 18.91 6.19 -23.59
C ARG A 428 19.17 6.61 -22.16
N GLU A 429 20.38 7.09 -21.87
CA GLU A 429 20.71 7.66 -20.56
C GLU A 429 21.56 8.92 -20.74
N TRP A 430 21.44 9.85 -19.79
CA TRP A 430 22.45 10.89 -19.62
C TRP A 430 23.57 10.33 -18.75
N THR A 431 24.82 10.57 -19.13
CA THR A 431 25.98 10.35 -18.27
C THR A 431 26.86 11.57 -18.28
N THR A 432 27.46 11.86 -17.14
CA THR A 432 28.47 12.91 -17.01
C THR A 432 29.73 12.59 -17.81
N ASN A 433 30.54 13.61 -18.09
CA ASN A 433 31.88 13.43 -18.65
C ASN A 433 32.93 13.24 -17.54
N GLY A 434 32.76 12.19 -16.74
CA GLY A 434 33.65 11.86 -15.63
C GLY A 434 33.48 12.68 -14.35
N GLU A 435 32.52 13.61 -14.30
CA GLU A 435 32.12 14.26 -13.05
C GLU A 435 31.40 13.25 -12.12
N ASN A 436 31.53 13.46 -10.81
CA ASN A 436 30.89 12.62 -9.79
C ASN A 436 30.08 13.52 -8.83
N VAL A 437 30.43 13.60 -7.54
CA VAL A 437 29.81 14.53 -6.58
C VAL A 437 29.86 15.97 -7.12
N GLY A 438 28.72 16.65 -7.07
CA GLY A 438 28.53 18.00 -7.59
C GLY A 438 27.96 18.05 -9.02
N ALA A 439 27.94 16.93 -9.75
CA ALA A 439 27.27 16.85 -11.05
C ALA A 439 25.80 17.23 -10.93
N TRP A 440 25.24 17.83 -11.99
CA TRP A 440 23.85 18.26 -11.97
C TRP A 440 23.17 18.20 -13.34
N ILE A 441 21.85 18.04 -13.31
CA ILE A 441 20.93 18.18 -14.44
C ILE A 441 19.81 19.14 -14.06
N GLN A 442 19.48 20.07 -14.95
CA GLN A 442 18.44 21.08 -14.75
C GLN A 442 17.46 21.08 -15.91
N LEU A 443 16.18 21.02 -15.57
CA LEU A 443 15.06 21.19 -16.48
C LEU A 443 14.47 22.58 -16.29
N LYS A 444 14.38 23.36 -17.37
CA LYS A 444 13.85 24.73 -17.38
C LYS A 444 12.63 24.84 -18.30
N TRP A 445 11.54 25.41 -17.81
CA TRP A 445 10.33 25.68 -18.60
C TRP A 445 10.27 27.15 -19.05
N ALA A 446 9.61 27.39 -20.18
CA ALA A 446 9.38 28.75 -20.68
C ALA A 446 8.43 29.55 -19.78
N VAL A 447 7.51 28.87 -19.09
CA VAL A 447 6.53 29.47 -18.17
C VAL A 447 6.61 28.73 -16.83
N ALA A 448 6.37 29.46 -15.73
CA ALA A 448 6.23 28.86 -14.41
C ALA A 448 5.22 27.71 -14.46
N THR A 449 5.68 26.54 -14.04
CA THR A 449 4.99 25.27 -14.21
C THR A 449 4.68 24.70 -12.83
N PRO A 450 3.41 24.34 -12.55
CA PRO A 450 3.06 23.69 -11.29
C PRO A 450 3.63 22.27 -11.29
N VAL A 451 4.38 21.90 -10.26
CA VAL A 451 4.99 20.58 -10.08
C VAL A 451 4.74 20.10 -8.66
N LYS A 452 4.58 18.79 -8.46
CA LYS A 452 4.34 18.14 -7.16
C LYS A 452 5.07 16.81 -6.98
N GLN A 453 5.67 16.28 -8.05
CA GLN A 453 6.43 15.03 -8.02
C GLN A 453 7.59 15.07 -9.01
N VAL A 454 8.72 14.50 -8.59
CA VAL A 454 9.86 14.16 -9.45
C VAL A 454 10.13 12.67 -9.31
N ILE A 455 10.39 11.99 -10.43
CA ILE A 455 10.82 10.58 -10.44
C ILE A 455 12.20 10.51 -11.09
N LEU A 456 13.14 9.86 -10.41
CA LEU A 456 14.52 9.70 -10.85
C LEU A 456 14.81 8.22 -11.06
N TYR A 457 15.49 7.91 -12.16
CA TYR A 457 15.95 6.57 -12.48
C TYR A 457 17.47 6.62 -12.61
N ASP A 458 18.17 5.86 -11.78
CA ASP A 458 19.62 5.71 -11.91
C ASP A 458 19.97 5.03 -13.23
N ARG A 459 21.26 4.98 -13.55
CA ARG A 459 21.77 4.12 -14.62
C ARG A 459 21.52 2.66 -14.23
N PRO A 460 20.94 1.82 -15.12
CA PRO A 460 20.57 0.44 -14.78
C PRO A 460 21.77 -0.52 -14.85
N ASN A 461 22.85 -0.19 -14.12
CA ASN A 461 24.06 -1.00 -14.05
C ASN A 461 24.61 -1.04 -12.61
N LEU A 462 25.34 -2.10 -12.26
CA LEU A 462 25.74 -2.34 -10.87
C LEU A 462 27.03 -1.60 -10.44
N TYR A 463 27.70 -0.89 -11.35
CA TYR A 463 28.99 -0.26 -11.10
C TYR A 463 28.85 1.22 -10.73
N ASP A 464 27.82 1.87 -11.25
CA ASP A 464 27.60 3.31 -11.13
C ASP A 464 26.30 3.55 -10.37
N GLN A 465 26.37 4.29 -9.26
CA GLN A 465 25.20 4.53 -8.43
C GLN A 465 25.22 5.92 -7.81
N ILE A 466 24.09 6.63 -7.90
CA ILE A 466 23.84 7.84 -7.11
C ILE A 466 23.31 7.43 -5.74
N LEU A 467 24.09 7.71 -4.69
CA LEU A 467 23.79 7.37 -3.31
C LEU A 467 23.04 8.48 -2.55
N GLY A 468 23.02 9.70 -3.12
CA GLY A 468 22.26 10.81 -2.58
C GLY A 468 22.39 12.06 -3.42
N GLY A 469 21.41 12.96 -3.29
CA GLY A 469 21.39 14.23 -4.00
C GLY A 469 20.40 15.22 -3.43
N THR A 470 20.22 16.33 -4.12
CA THR A 470 19.28 17.39 -3.74
C THR A 470 18.54 17.89 -4.96
N LEU A 471 17.21 17.98 -4.87
CA LEU A 471 16.39 18.75 -5.80
C LEU A 471 16.37 20.21 -5.34
N LEU A 472 16.68 21.11 -6.26
CA LEU A 472 16.65 22.56 -6.09
C LEU A 472 15.58 23.14 -7.01
N PHE A 473 14.87 24.15 -6.55
CA PHE A 473 13.75 24.74 -7.28
C PHE A 473 13.94 26.25 -7.48
N SER A 474 13.32 26.79 -8.52
CA SER A 474 13.39 28.23 -8.83
C SER A 474 12.80 29.15 -7.76
N ASP A 475 11.97 28.61 -6.86
CA ASP A 475 11.41 29.33 -5.71
C ASP A 475 12.40 29.43 -4.53
N GLY A 476 13.62 28.90 -4.67
CA GLY A 476 14.66 28.88 -3.64
C GLY A 476 14.56 27.70 -2.67
N SER A 477 13.52 26.87 -2.77
CA SER A 477 13.38 25.68 -1.93
C SER A 477 14.24 24.51 -2.41
N SER A 478 14.46 23.54 -1.52
CA SER A 478 15.21 22.32 -1.82
C SER A 478 14.63 21.10 -1.12
N ILE A 479 14.83 19.93 -1.71
CA ILE A 479 14.40 18.63 -1.15
C ILE A 479 15.56 17.64 -1.24
N PRO A 480 15.98 17.02 -0.11
CA PRO A 480 17.00 15.98 -0.14
C PRO A 480 16.46 14.71 -0.80
N VAL A 481 17.34 13.99 -1.49
CA VAL A 481 17.06 12.75 -2.20
C VAL A 481 18.04 11.68 -1.69
N GLY A 482 17.50 10.51 -1.32
CA GLY A 482 18.31 9.36 -0.89
C GLY A 482 18.97 8.64 -2.06
N ALA A 483 19.50 7.45 -1.79
CA ALA A 483 20.10 6.59 -2.82
C ALA A 483 19.06 6.22 -3.88
N LEU A 484 19.45 6.34 -5.15
CA LEU A 484 18.66 5.82 -6.26
C LEU A 484 18.84 4.30 -6.34
N PRO A 485 17.79 3.53 -6.68
CA PRO A 485 17.91 2.09 -6.87
C PRO A 485 18.94 1.74 -7.96
N ASN A 486 19.93 0.91 -7.60
CA ASN A 486 21.05 0.54 -8.46
C ASN A 486 20.66 -0.34 -9.67
N ASP A 487 19.43 -0.84 -9.69
CA ASP A 487 18.88 -1.60 -10.83
C ASP A 487 18.19 -0.70 -11.86
N GLY A 488 18.27 0.63 -11.69
CA GLY A 488 17.59 1.63 -12.51
C GLY A 488 16.08 1.68 -12.28
N SER A 489 15.54 1.02 -11.24
CA SER A 489 14.15 1.19 -10.85
C SER A 489 13.90 2.60 -10.27
N PRO A 490 12.67 3.15 -10.37
CA PRO A 490 12.42 4.54 -10.03
C PRO A 490 12.49 4.83 -8.53
N LEU A 491 13.04 6.00 -8.18
CA LEU A 491 12.79 6.69 -6.91
C LEU A 491 11.80 7.83 -7.12
N SER A 492 10.68 7.82 -6.38
CA SER A 492 9.67 8.88 -6.42
C SER A 492 9.82 9.85 -5.27
N ILE A 493 9.86 11.14 -5.58
CA ILE A 493 9.95 12.25 -4.62
C ILE A 493 8.68 13.09 -4.73
N ASN A 494 7.83 13.01 -3.70
CA ASN A 494 6.56 13.75 -3.63
C ASN A 494 6.70 14.96 -2.69
N PHE A 495 6.04 16.07 -3.03
CA PHE A 495 6.07 17.29 -2.23
C PHE A 495 4.82 18.15 -2.45
N THR A 496 4.58 19.11 -1.55
CA THR A 496 3.53 20.12 -1.72
C THR A 496 3.73 20.87 -3.02
N SER A 497 2.66 21.03 -3.82
CA SER A 497 2.77 21.62 -5.16
C SER A 497 3.49 22.98 -5.15
N LYS A 498 4.44 23.13 -6.06
CA LYS A 498 5.26 24.33 -6.28
C LYS A 498 5.02 24.85 -7.68
N ASN A 499 5.00 26.16 -7.88
CA ASN A 499 4.95 26.74 -9.22
C ASN A 499 6.33 27.27 -9.59
N VAL A 500 7.09 26.55 -10.42
CA VAL A 500 8.53 26.78 -10.63
C VAL A 500 8.87 26.92 -12.11
N SER A 501 9.89 27.73 -12.42
CA SER A 501 10.42 27.88 -13.78
C SER A 501 11.56 26.91 -14.08
N TRP A 502 12.16 26.29 -13.06
CA TRP A 502 13.14 25.22 -13.21
C TRP A 502 13.20 24.30 -11.99
N VAL A 503 13.63 23.07 -12.23
CA VAL A 503 14.08 22.11 -11.21
C VAL A 503 15.49 21.63 -11.58
N LYS A 504 16.37 21.53 -10.59
CA LYS A 504 17.73 21.01 -10.75
C LYS A 504 17.95 19.87 -9.78
N PHE A 505 18.41 18.74 -10.28
CA PHE A 505 18.94 17.66 -9.44
C PHE A 505 20.46 17.78 -9.39
N ARG A 506 21.01 17.87 -8.17
CA ARG A 506 22.46 17.85 -7.91
C ARG A 506 22.83 16.57 -7.16
N VAL A 507 23.87 15.90 -7.62
CA VAL A 507 24.43 14.70 -6.96
C VAL A 507 25.28 15.13 -5.77
N ASP A 508 24.97 14.61 -4.58
CA ASP A 508 25.69 14.90 -3.34
C ASP A 508 26.56 13.71 -2.88
N GLN A 509 26.22 12.48 -3.29
CA GLN A 509 27.00 11.28 -3.01
C GLN A 509 26.79 10.24 -4.11
N ALA A 510 27.86 9.59 -4.58
CA ALA A 510 27.78 8.56 -5.63
C ALA A 510 29.03 7.68 -5.70
N THR A 511 28.92 6.59 -6.46
CA THR A 511 30.02 5.72 -6.91
C THR A 511 30.03 5.62 -8.43
N GLY A 512 31.21 5.54 -9.04
CA GLY A 512 31.33 5.37 -10.49
C GLY A 512 31.02 6.63 -11.30
N TRP A 513 30.48 6.45 -12.51
CA TRP A 513 30.12 7.50 -13.47
C TRP A 513 28.64 7.83 -13.35
N VAL A 514 28.34 9.00 -12.80
CA VAL A 514 26.96 9.37 -12.48
C VAL A 514 26.19 9.79 -13.71
N GLY A 515 24.89 9.53 -13.68
CA GLY A 515 23.97 9.81 -14.76
C GLY A 515 22.54 9.44 -14.38
N LEU A 516 21.60 9.61 -15.30
CA LEU A 516 20.22 9.20 -15.11
C LEU A 516 19.73 8.52 -16.39
N ALA A 517 19.05 7.39 -16.23
CA ALA A 517 18.31 6.78 -17.33
C ALA A 517 17.05 7.59 -17.67
N GLU A 518 16.39 8.17 -16.66
CA GLU A 518 15.21 9.01 -16.86
C GLU A 518 15.00 9.96 -15.65
N LEU A 519 14.41 11.13 -15.93
CA LEU A 519 13.98 12.14 -14.99
C LEU A 519 12.59 12.65 -15.43
N GLU A 520 11.59 12.37 -14.62
CA GLU A 520 10.21 12.76 -14.87
C GLU A 520 9.76 13.84 -13.90
N VAL A 521 8.93 14.78 -14.35
CA VAL A 521 8.39 15.87 -13.51
C VAL A 521 6.88 16.02 -13.75
N PHE A 522 6.10 16.04 -12.68
CA PHE A 522 4.64 16.05 -12.72
C PHE A 522 4.03 17.22 -11.97
#